data_AF-A0AAV8XTY2-F1
#
_entry.id   AF-A0AAV8XTY2-F1
#
_cell.length_a   1.000
_cell.length_b   1.000
_cell.length_c   1.000
_cell.angle_alpha   90.00
_cell.angle_beta   90.00
_cell.angle_gamma   90.00
#
_symmetry.space_group_name_H-M   'P 1'
#
loop_
_entity.id
_entity.type
_entity.pdbx_description
1 polymer ?
#
loop_
_entity_poly.entity_id
_entity_poly.type
_entity_poly.pdbx_seq_one_letter_code
_entity_poly.pdbx_strand_id
1 'polypeptide(L)' 'MLSVQMEQRVNLKLLVKLGKTFTETYTILKEVYENGCLSRTQITKDRMLFVHLRFVLRSVDGKS' A
#
# COMPACT_ATOMS: atom_id res chain seq x y z
N MET A 1 0.35 6.98 19.82
CA MET A 1 0.14 5.65 19.19
C MET A 1 -0.64 5.87 17.91
N LEU A 2 -0.09 5.54 16.74
CA LEU A 2 -0.87 5.58 15.50
C LEU A 2 -2.00 4.56 15.61
N SER A 3 -3.18 4.85 15.05
CA SER A 3 -4.23 3.83 15.00
C SER A 3 -3.76 2.66 14.14
N VAL A 4 -4.16 1.44 14.50
CA VAL A 4 -3.77 0.21 13.79
C VAL A 4 -4.05 0.31 12.27
N GLN A 5 -5.12 1.02 11.89
CA GLN A 5 -5.45 1.27 10.49
C GLN A 5 -4.43 2.16 9.77
N MET A 6 -3.88 3.18 10.44
CA MET A 6 -2.87 4.05 9.83
C MET A 6 -1.52 3.37 9.71
N GLU A 7 -1.15 2.53 10.67
CA GLU A 7 0.06 1.72 10.59
C GLU A 7 0.01 0.75 9.39
N GLN A 8 -1.10 0.05 9.22
CA GLN A 8 -1.33 -0.84 8.08
C GLN A 8 -1.21 -0.11 6.73
N ARG A 9 -1.74 1.12 6.64
CA ARG A 9 -1.64 1.95 5.43
C ARG A 9 -0.23 2.42 5.15
N VAL A 10 0.56 2.74 6.17
CA VAL A 10 1.98 3.10 6.00
C VAL A 10 2.78 1.89 5.51
N ASN A 11 2.55 0.72 6.10
CA ASN A 11 3.20 -0.53 5.68
C ASN A 11 2.80 -0.91 4.24
N LEU A 12 1.54 -0.74 3.86
CA LEU A 12 1.08 -0.92 2.49
C LEU A 12 1.80 0.03 1.52
N LYS A 13 1.93 1.32 1.84
CA LYS A 13 2.68 2.28 1.02
C LYS A 13 4.15 1.90 0.89
N LEU A 14 4.77 1.37 1.96
CA LEU A 14 6.15 0.92 1.97
C LEU A 14 6.34 -0.31 1.08
N LEU A 15 5.47 -1.31 1.17
CA LEU A 15 5.51 -2.50 0.31
C LEU A 15 5.34 -2.14 -1.18
N VAL A 16 4.49 -1.17 -1.50
CA VAL A 16 4.37 -0.67 -2.87
C VAL A 16 5.62 0.12 -3.29
N LYS A 17 6.28 0.87 -2.39
CA LYS A 17 7.62 1.50 -2.63
C LYS A 17 8.71 0.47 -2.92
N LEU A 18 8.69 -0.65 -2.24
CA LEU A 18 9.59 -1.78 -2.48
C LEU A 18 9.26 -2.57 -3.77
N GLY A 19 8.20 -2.20 -4.50
CA GLY A 19 7.82 -2.86 -5.75
C GLY A 19 7.12 -4.20 -5.57
N LYS A 20 6.64 -4.51 -4.35
CA LYS A 20 5.92 -5.76 -4.10
C LYS A 20 4.61 -5.85 -4.87
N THR A 21 4.30 -7.06 -5.32
CA THR A 21 3.03 -7.35 -5.99
C THR A 21 1.87 -7.28 -4.99
N PHE A 22 0.64 -7.18 -5.50
CA PHE A 22 -0.55 -7.15 -4.64
C PHE A 22 -0.65 -8.42 -3.78
N THR A 23 -0.38 -9.58 -4.37
CA THR A 23 -0.48 -10.89 -3.72
C THR A 23 0.53 -11.00 -2.58
N GLU A 24 1.79 -10.63 -2.82
CA GLU A 24 2.80 -10.58 -1.75
C GLU A 24 2.42 -9.59 -0.65
N THR A 25 1.95 -8.40 -1.03
CA THR A 25 1.54 -7.35 -0.07
C THR A 25 0.40 -7.84 0.82
N TYR A 26 -0.59 -8.53 0.22
CA TYR A 26 -1.72 -9.09 0.95
C TYR A 26 -1.31 -10.23 1.89
N THR A 27 -0.44 -11.13 1.44
CA THR A 27 0.10 -12.20 2.29
C THR A 27 0.86 -11.63 3.49
N ILE A 28 1.76 -10.67 3.26
CA ILE A 28 2.54 -10.02 4.33
C ILE A 28 1.63 -9.30 5.32
N LEU A 29 0.65 -8.52 4.84
CA LEU A 29 -0.30 -7.84 5.73
C LEU A 29 -1.18 -8.82 6.49
N LYS A 30 -1.55 -9.95 5.89
CA LYS A 30 -2.33 -11.00 6.54
C LYS A 30 -1.52 -11.76 7.60
N GLU A 31 -0.23 -11.98 7.39
CA GLU A 31 0.65 -12.60 8.40
C GLU A 31 0.89 -11.67 9.60
N VAL A 32 1.09 -10.37 9.36
CA VAL A 32 1.40 -9.40 10.43
C VAL A 32 0.17 -9.02 11.25
N TYR A 33 -0.99 -8.85 10.59
CA TYR A 33 -2.19 -8.32 11.24
C TYR A 33 -3.29 -9.36 11.44
N GLU A 34 -3.14 -10.56 10.90
CA GLU A 34 -4.09 -11.69 11.02
C GLU A 34 -5.55 -11.24 10.83
N ASN A 35 -6.36 -11.32 11.90
CA ASN A 35 -7.78 -10.96 11.93
C ASN A 35 -8.04 -9.45 11.90
N GLY A 36 -7.04 -8.63 12.20
CA GLY A 36 -7.10 -7.17 12.15
C GLY A 36 -6.70 -6.58 10.79
N CYS A 37 -6.37 -7.41 9.80
CA CYS A 37 -5.93 -6.96 8.49
C CYS A 37 -7.04 -6.24 7.70
N LEU A 38 -6.69 -5.14 7.02
CA LEU A 38 -7.58 -4.45 6.07
C LEU A 38 -8.14 -5.43 5.04
N SER A 39 -9.41 -5.24 4.69
CA SER A 39 -10.05 -6.06 3.66
C SER A 39 -9.32 -5.95 2.33
N ARG A 40 -9.37 -7.02 1.51
CA ARG A 40 -8.82 -7.02 0.14
C ARG A 40 -9.28 -5.79 -0.66
N THR A 41 -10.54 -5.40 -0.52
CA THR A 41 -11.13 -4.24 -1.20
C THR A 41 -10.48 -2.93 -0.77
N GLN A 42 -10.19 -2.75 0.53
CA GLN A 42 -9.50 -1.56 1.04
C GLN A 42 -8.04 -1.52 0.60
N ILE A 43 -7.32 -2.65 0.69
CA ILE A 43 -5.94 -2.77 0.21
C ILE A 43 -5.86 -2.43 -1.29
N THR A 44 -6.80 -2.92 -2.11
CA THR A 44 -6.85 -2.60 -3.53
C THR A 44 -7.09 -1.12 -3.78
N LYS A 45 -8.02 -0.48 -3.06
CA LYS A 45 -8.29 0.96 -3.20
C LYS A 45 -7.08 1.80 -2.79
N ASP A 46 -6.48 1.52 -1.64
CA ASP A 46 -5.32 2.25 -1.12
C ASP A 46 -4.08 2.03 -2.03
N ARG A 47 -3.89 0.81 -2.55
CA ARG A 47 -2.83 0.50 -3.52
C ARG A 47 -3.06 1.19 -4.87
N MET A 48 -4.30 1.19 -5.37
CA MET A 48 -4.64 1.85 -6.64
C MET A 48 -4.41 3.36 -6.55
N LEU A 49 -4.86 4.00 -5.47
CA LEU A 49 -4.62 5.43 -5.24
C LEU A 49 -3.12 5.73 -5.17
N PHE A 50 -2.34 4.89 -4.51
CA PHE A 50 -0.89 5.11 -4.39
C PHE A 50 -0.12 4.82 -5.69
N VAL A 51 -0.49 3.79 -6.44
CA VAL A 51 0.12 3.50 -7.75
C VAL A 51 -0.24 4.61 -8.75
N HIS A 52 -1.48 5.11 -8.73
CA HIS A 52 -1.91 6.23 -9.54
C HIS A 52 -1.19 7.52 -9.14
N LEU A 53 -1.08 7.81 -7.84
CA LEU A 53 -0.32 8.96 -7.34
C LEU A 53 1.17 8.84 -7.66
N ARG A 54 1.78 7.64 -7.61
CA ARG A 54 3.15 7.41 -8.09
C ARG A 54 3.27 7.68 -9.59
N PHE A 55 2.30 7.23 -10.39
CA PHE A 55 2.31 7.44 -11.84
C PHE A 55 2.19 8.93 -12.17
N VAL A 56 1.33 9.65 -11.47
CA VAL A 56 1.17 11.11 -11.59
C VAL A 56 2.42 11.84 -11.10
N LEU A 57 2.98 11.50 -9.93
CA LEU A 57 4.20 12.15 -9.39
C LEU A 57 5.45 11.83 -10.23
N ARG A 58 5.65 10.59 -10.69
CA ARG A 58 6.75 10.26 -11.64
C ARG A 58 6.58 10.95 -13.00
N SER A 59 5.34 11.24 -13.42
CA SER A 59 5.10 12.03 -14.64
C SER A 59 5.48 13.51 -14.45
N VAL A 60 5.58 13.98 -13.21
CA VAL A 60 6.06 15.33 -12.87
C VAL A 60 7.58 15.38 -12.78
N ASP A 61 8.25 14.33 -12.27
CA ASP A 61 9.72 14.25 -12.20
C ASP A 61 10.40 13.92 -13.55
N GLY A 62 9.64 13.56 -14.58
CA GLY A 62 10.16 13.17 -15.91
C GLY A 62 10.28 14.31 -16.93
N LYS A 63 10.22 15.58 -16.50
CA LYS A 63 10.52 16.75 -17.34
C LYS A 63 11.55 17.64 -16.65
N SER A 64 12.83 17.36 -16.86
CA SER A 64 13.87 18.38 -17.00
C SER A 64 15.10 17.79 -17.68
#